data_AF-A0A8T3WIC5-F1
#
_entry.id   AF-A0A8T3WIC5-F1
#
_cell.length_a   1.000
_cell.length_b   1.000
_cell.length_c   1.000
_cell.angle_alpha   90.00
_cell.angle_beta   90.00
_cell.angle_gamma   90.00
#
_symmetry.space_group_name_H-M   'P 1'
#
loop_
_entity.id
_entity.type
_entity.pdbx_description
1 polymer ?
#
loop_
_entity_poly.entity_id
_entity_poly.type
_entity_poly.pdbx_seq_one_letter_code
_entity_poly.pdbx_strand_id
1 'polypeptide(L)'
;MQSSKFLKLAKKIKEENKEMFDVLLEFEKTKKIRTKEKLNFTIDKGVSSRFKKFCREKSYNMSAIIELMCKICITVQEHCIIQK
;
A
#
# COMPACT_ATOMS: atom_id res chain seq x y z
N MET A 1 -19.30 -19.01 -32.24
CA MET A 1 -18.25 -17.98 -32.43
C MET A 1 -18.32 -16.84 -31.38
N GLN A 2 -18.75 -17.11 -30.15
CA GLN A 2 -18.87 -16.08 -29.09
C GLN A 2 -17.64 -16.00 -28.18
N SER A 3 -16.80 -17.05 -28.10
CA SER A 3 -15.70 -17.12 -27.12
C SER A 3 -14.62 -16.06 -27.32
N SER A 4 -14.39 -15.58 -28.55
CA SER A 4 -13.30 -14.64 -28.85
C SER A 4 -13.52 -13.24 -28.28
N LYS A 5 -14.77 -12.75 -28.23
CA LYS A 5 -15.10 -11.44 -27.64
C LYS A 5 -14.99 -11.48 -26.11
N PHE A 6 -15.48 -12.57 -25.49
CA PHE A 6 -15.35 -12.78 -24.04
C PHE A 6 -13.89 -12.96 -23.62
N LEU A 7 -13.07 -13.69 -24.39
CA LEU A 7 -11.65 -13.85 -24.12
C LEU A 7 -10.89 -12.52 -24.18
N LYS A 8 -11.21 -11.65 -25.15
CA LYS A 8 -10.60 -10.31 -25.24
C LYS A 8 -11.01 -9.42 -24.08
N LEU A 9 -12.30 -9.45 -23.71
CA LEU A 9 -12.81 -8.70 -22.57
C LEU A 9 -12.18 -9.18 -21.25
N ALA A 10 -12.09 -10.49 -21.04
CA ALA A 10 -11.49 -11.08 -19.85
C ALA A 10 -10.01 -10.74 -19.71
N LYS A 11 -9.25 -10.77 -20.81
CA LYS A 11 -7.84 -10.34 -20.82
C LYS A 11 -7.71 -8.86 -20.45
N LYS A 12 -8.55 -8.00 -21.01
CA LYS A 12 -8.56 -6.56 -20.70
C LYS A 12 -8.86 -6.29 -19.22
N ILE A 13 -9.89 -6.94 -18.67
CA ILE A 13 -10.25 -6.80 -17.25
C ILE A 13 -9.13 -7.31 -16.33
N LYS A 14 -8.46 -8.40 -16.71
CA LYS A 14 -7.31 -8.95 -15.96
C LYS A 14 -6.12 -7.99 -15.95
N GLU A 15 -5.83 -7.34 -17.08
CA GLU A 15 -4.74 -6.36 -17.18
C GLU A 15 -5.06 -5.09 -16.38
N GLU A 16 -6.30 -4.59 -16.46
CA GLU A 16 -6.74 -3.38 -15.76
C GLU A 16 -6.79 -3.56 -14.23
N ASN A 17 -7.05 -4.77 -13.74
CA ASN A 17 -7.24 -5.05 -12.31
C ASN A 17 -6.25 -6.08 -11.76
N LYS A 18 -5.05 -6.12 -12.34
CA LYS A 18 -4.04 -7.14 -12.06
C LYS A 18 -3.75 -7.31 -10.56
N GLU A 19 -3.57 -6.22 -9.84
CA GLU A 19 -3.31 -6.22 -8.39
C GLU A 19 -4.45 -6.89 -7.60
N MET A 20 -5.70 -6.63 -7.97
CA MET A 20 -6.86 -7.22 -7.32
C MET A 20 -6.92 -8.73 -7.54
N PHE A 21 -6.63 -9.19 -8.76
CA PHE A 21 -6.56 -10.62 -9.07
C PHE A 21 -5.37 -11.31 -8.40
N ASP A 22 -4.23 -10.64 -8.27
CA ASP A 22 -3.07 -11.17 -7.56
C ASP A 22 -3.39 -11.36 -6.05
N VAL A 23 -4.12 -10.43 -5.44
CA VAL A 23 -4.62 -10.56 -4.05
C VAL A 23 -5.62 -11.71 -3.91
N LEU A 24 -6.53 -11.89 -4.88
CA LEU A 24 -7.48 -13.00 -4.87
C LEU A 24 -6.79 -14.36 -5.05
N LEU A 25 -5.76 -14.44 -5.89
CA LEU A 25 -4.93 -15.63 -6.07
C LEU A 25 -4.12 -15.95 -4.80
N GLU A 26 -3.63 -14.94 -4.10
CA GLU A 26 -2.96 -15.12 -2.81
C GLU A 26 -3.93 -15.63 -1.74
N PHE A 27 -5.17 -15.13 -1.74
CA PHE A 27 -6.23 -15.60 -0.84
C PHE A 27 -6.61 -17.06 -1.12
N GLU A 28 -6.74 -17.48 -2.37
CA GLU A 28 -7.05 -18.87 -2.72
C GLU A 28 -5.99 -19.84 -2.17
N LYS A 29 -4.71 -19.45 -2.25
CA LYS A 29 -3.59 -20.27 -1.75
C LYS A 29 -3.47 -20.28 -0.24
N THR A 30 -3.70 -19.15 0.42
CA THR A 30 -3.37 -18.97 1.85
C THR A 30 -4.58 -18.90 2.78
N LYS A 31 -5.79 -18.79 2.22
CA LYS A 31 -7.07 -18.49 2.89
C LYS A 31 -7.03 -17.23 3.78
N LYS A 32 -6.06 -16.33 3.57
CA LYS A 32 -5.89 -15.11 4.35
C LYS A 32 -5.64 -13.95 3.40
N ILE A 33 -6.40 -12.87 3.55
CA ILE A 33 -6.16 -11.64 2.81
C ILE A 33 -5.08 -10.87 3.56
N ARG A 34 -3.86 -10.83 3.02
CA ARG A 34 -2.78 -10.01 3.55
C ARG A 34 -2.89 -8.61 2.95
N THR A 35 -3.68 -7.75 3.58
CA THR A 35 -3.82 -6.34 3.16
C THR A 35 -2.66 -5.45 3.57
N LYS A 36 -1.74 -5.96 4.40
CA LYS A 36 -0.61 -5.21 4.94
C LYS A 36 0.70 -5.90 4.59
N GLU A 37 1.58 -5.15 3.96
CA GLU A 37 2.95 -5.57 3.71
C GLU A 37 3.89 -5.05 4.81
N LYS A 38 4.86 -5.86 5.20
CA LYS A 38 5.85 -5.47 6.20
C LYS A 38 7.03 -4.78 5.51
N LEU A 39 7.15 -3.48 5.71
CA LEU A 39 8.29 -2.69 5.25
C LEU A 39 9.38 -2.66 6.32
N ASN A 40 10.60 -3.06 5.93
CA ASN A 40 11.79 -2.89 6.76
C ASN A 40 12.59 -1.72 6.17
N PHE A 41 12.61 -0.58 6.86
CA PHE A 41 13.38 0.59 6.43
C PHE A 41 14.33 1.04 7.55
N THR A 42 15.43 1.63 7.13
CA THR A 42 16.44 2.17 8.03
C THR A 42 16.23 3.67 8.18
N ILE A 43 16.29 4.17 9.40
CA ILE A 43 16.23 5.60 9.71
C ILE A 43 17.41 5.99 10.60
N ASP A 44 17.75 7.26 10.57
CA ASP A 44 18.76 7.83 11.46
C ASP A 44 18.42 7.55 12.94
N LYS A 45 19.46 7.25 13.72
CA LYS A 45 19.33 6.84 15.13
C LYS A 45 18.77 7.96 16.00
N GLY A 46 19.16 9.21 15.74
CA GLY A 46 18.68 10.39 16.47
C GLY A 46 17.20 10.65 16.19
N VAL A 47 16.80 10.55 14.91
CA VAL A 47 15.40 10.67 14.49
C VAL A 47 14.54 9.56 15.11
N SER A 48 15.01 8.31 15.06
CA SER A 48 14.33 7.18 15.69
C SER A 48 14.10 7.40 17.18
N SER A 49 15.13 7.85 17.91
CA SER A 49 15.03 8.08 19.35
C SER A 49 14.02 9.18 19.69
N ARG A 50 14.05 10.30 18.96
CA ARG A 50 13.10 11.41 19.15
C ARG A 50 11.67 10.98 18.83
N PHE A 51 11.48 10.26 17.73
CA PHE A 51 10.17 9.74 17.34
C PHE A 51 9.60 8.76 18.36
N LYS A 52 10.43 7.83 18.86
CA LYS A 52 10.02 6.90 19.91
C LYS A 52 9.58 7.61 21.19
N LYS A 53 10.35 8.63 21.61
CA LYS A 53 10.01 9.46 22.78
C LYS A 53 8.67 10.17 22.58
N PHE A 54 8.48 10.82 21.44
CA PHE A 54 7.23 11.48 21.07
C PHE A 54 6.02 10.53 21.11
N CYS A 55 6.13 9.35 20.49
CA CYS A 55 5.05 8.37 20.50
C CYS A 55 4.75 7.84 21.91
N ARG A 56 5.78 7.69 22.76
CA ARG A 56 5.60 7.25 24.14
C ARG A 56 4.89 8.31 25.00
N GLU A 57 5.25 9.58 24.86
CA GLU A 57 4.64 10.69 25.62
C GLU A 57 3.18 10.91 25.25
N LYS A 58 2.80 10.61 24.00
CA LYS A 58 1.45 10.79 23.49
C LYS A 58 0.62 9.50 23.42
N SER A 59 1.16 8.37 23.88
CA SER A 59 0.53 7.04 23.80
C SER A 59 0.11 6.64 22.38
N TYR A 60 0.90 7.02 21.36
CA TYR A 60 0.63 6.69 19.97
C TYR A 60 1.32 5.41 19.51
N ASN A 61 0.64 4.68 18.62
CA ASN A 61 1.24 3.57 17.90
C ASN A 61 2.17 4.09 16.80
N MET A 62 3.47 3.77 16.90
CA MET A 62 4.49 4.19 15.95
C MET A 62 4.13 3.82 14.51
N SER A 63 3.67 2.58 14.29
CA SER A 63 3.34 2.10 12.94
C SER A 63 2.17 2.89 12.33
N ALA A 64 1.18 3.26 13.14
CA ALA A 64 0.03 4.03 12.67
C ALA A 64 0.42 5.45 12.26
N ILE A 65 1.33 6.09 13.01
CA ILE A 65 1.85 7.42 12.67
C ILE A 65 2.71 7.36 11.41
N ILE A 66 3.56 6.36 11.26
CA ILE A 66 4.36 6.18 10.04
C ILE A 66 3.44 5.98 8.84
N GLU A 67 2.43 5.13 8.95
CA GLU A 67 1.45 4.90 7.88
C GLU A 67 0.70 6.20 7.51
N LEU A 68 0.29 6.99 8.51
CA LEU A 68 -0.35 8.28 8.29
C LEU A 68 0.57 9.25 7.55
N MET A 69 1.82 9.38 7.98
CA MET A 69 2.79 10.27 7.34
C MET A 69 3.11 9.82 5.91
N CYS A 70 3.21 8.51 5.65
CA CYS A 70 3.35 7.98 4.31
C CYS A 70 2.16 8.36 3.41
N LYS A 71 0.93 8.21 3.90
CA LYS A 71 -0.28 8.64 3.16
C LYS A 71 -0.23 10.13 2.84
N ILE A 72 0.08 10.97 3.82
CA ILE A 72 0.19 12.42 3.63
C ILE A 72 1.26 12.74 2.59
N CYS A 73 2.45 12.13 2.67
CA CYS A 73 3.52 12.36 1.70
C CYS A 73 3.10 12.00 0.26
N ILE A 74 2.41 10.87 0.07
CA ILE A 74 1.93 10.44 -1.24
C ILE A 74 0.91 11.46 -1.78
N THR A 75 -0.09 11.85 -0.98
CA THR A 75 -1.12 12.80 -1.41
C THR A 75 -0.52 14.19 -1.71
N VAL A 76 0.44 14.65 -0.91
CA VAL A 76 1.11 15.94 -1.15
C VAL A 76 1.96 15.90 -2.43
N GLN A 77 2.62 14.78 -2.75
CA GLN A 77 3.35 14.64 -4.00
C GLN A 77 2.44 14.67 -5.23
N GLU A 78 1.27 14.02 -5.18
CA GLU A 78 0.28 14.07 -6.26
C GLU A 78 -0.16 15.51 -6.54
N HIS A 79 -0.46 16.30 -5.50
CA HIS A 79 -0.82 17.71 -5.65
C HIS A 79 0.33 18.59 -6.19
N CYS A 80 1.59 18.25 -5.87
CA CYS A 80 2.75 19.02 -6.32
C CYS A 80 3.16 18.69 -7.77
N ILE A 81 2.85 17.48 -8.25
CA ILE A 81 3.10 17.06 -9.65
C ILE A 81 2.04 17.65 -10.60
N ILE A 82 0.80 17.82 -10.15
CA ILE A 82 -0.29 18.40 -10.98
C ILE A 82 -0.13 19.92 -11.19
N GLN A 83 0.69 20.61 -10.38
CA GLN A 83 0.96 22.05 -10.53
C GLN A 83 2.26 22.38 -11.31
N LYS A 84 2.93 21.39 -11.91
CA LYS A 84 4.06 21.59 -12.83
C LYS A 84 3.67 21.24 -14.26
#